data_AF-A0A8D8MRS4-F1
#
_entry.id   AF-A0A8D8MRS4-F1
#
_cell.length_a   1.000
_cell.length_b   1.000
_cell.length_c   1.000
_cell.angle_alpha   90.00
_cell.angle_beta   90.00
_cell.angle_gamma   90.00
#
_symmetry.space_group_name_H-M   'P 1'
#
loop_
_entity.id
_entity.type
_entity.pdbx_description
1 polymer ?
#
loop_
_entity_poly.entity_id
_entity_poly.type
_entity_poly.pdbx_seq_one_letter_code
_entity_poly.pdbx_strand_id
1 'polypeptide(L)'
;MVLLKTFTAMLANVLRRTAAAAPARTLHQSAPLFKVEDRKAMLASLPGKDEGTIGERSIDIDSMILKKDRFFPDADTPTALFGGVPFNEIPICNIRVSPNNTIITICDAKGAPQFIRSCGIEGFKNTRKGTNIAAQATAISICTVRFF
;
A
#
# COMPACT_ATOMS: atom_id res chain seq x y z
N MET A 1 23.97 5.12 80.27
CA MET A 1 23.16 4.92 79.04
C MET A 1 23.23 6.06 77.99
N VAL A 2 24.13 7.06 78.14
CA VAL A 2 24.30 8.14 77.14
C VAL A 2 25.45 7.86 76.16
N LEU A 3 26.52 7.21 76.62
CA LEU A 3 27.73 6.94 75.82
C LEU A 3 27.53 5.93 74.67
N LEU A 4 26.62 4.96 74.83
CA LEU A 4 26.33 3.97 73.79
C LEU A 4 25.48 4.54 72.63
N LYS A 5 24.66 5.56 72.93
CA LYS A 5 23.82 6.26 71.94
C LYS A 5 24.62 7.25 71.09
N THR A 6 25.66 7.86 71.65
CA THR A 6 26.55 8.76 70.89
C THR A 6 27.49 7.99 69.95
N PHE A 7 27.96 6.81 70.35
CA PHE A 7 28.82 5.97 69.52
C PHE A 7 28.09 5.39 68.29
N THR A 8 26.84 4.98 68.45
CA THR A 8 25.97 4.53 67.34
C THR A 8 25.62 5.67 66.38
N ALA A 9 25.39 6.88 66.89
CA ALA A 9 25.17 8.06 66.05
C ALA A 9 26.42 8.47 65.23
N MET A 10 27.62 8.31 65.80
CA MET A 10 28.86 8.62 65.11
C MET A 10 29.17 7.60 64.00
N LEU A 11 28.95 6.30 64.24
CA LEU A 11 29.11 5.24 63.24
C LEU A 11 28.13 5.41 62.06
N ALA A 12 26.89 5.81 62.35
CA ALA A 12 25.86 6.08 61.35
C ALA A 12 26.16 7.33 60.48
N ASN A 13 27.00 8.25 60.96
CA ASN A 13 27.42 9.44 60.23
C ASN A 13 28.69 9.22 59.39
N VAL A 14 29.56 8.29 59.80
CA VAL A 14 30.73 7.86 59.01
C VAL A 14 30.29 7.03 57.80
N LEU A 15 29.32 6.13 57.97
CA LEU A 15 28.73 5.35 56.87
C LEU A 15 27.88 6.18 55.90
N ARG A 16 27.38 7.35 56.34
CA ARG A 16 26.62 8.28 55.47
C ARG A 16 27.49 9.15 54.58
N ARG A 17 28.79 9.26 54.86
CA ARG A 17 29.70 10.17 54.13
C ARG A 17 30.44 9.53 52.96
N THR A 18 30.37 8.22 52.77
CA THR A 18 31.02 7.52 51.64
C THR A 18 30.11 7.26 50.43
N ALA A 19 28.85 7.70 50.49
CA ALA A 19 27.88 7.50 49.39
C ALA A 19 27.65 8.76 48.53
N ALA A 20 28.53 9.77 48.60
CA ALA A 20 28.57 10.82 47.58
C ALA A 20 29.40 10.32 46.39
N ALA A 21 28.90 9.29 45.70
CA ALA A 21 29.39 8.92 44.39
C ALA A 21 29.19 10.14 43.47
N ALA A 22 30.28 10.65 42.91
CA ALA A 22 30.23 11.67 41.87
C ALA A 22 29.22 11.26 40.77
N PRO A 23 28.48 12.19 40.16
CA PRO A 23 27.63 11.84 39.02
C PRO A 23 28.52 11.45 37.85
N ALA A 24 28.87 10.16 37.77
CA ALA A 24 29.43 9.58 36.55
C ALA A 24 28.34 9.71 35.49
N ARG A 25 28.57 10.63 34.54
CA ARG A 25 27.75 10.83 33.35
C ARG A 25 27.86 9.56 32.49
N THR A 26 27.10 8.54 32.85
CA THR A 26 26.91 7.35 32.03
C THR A 26 25.62 7.59 31.26
N LEU A 27 25.77 8.10 30.03
CA LEU A 27 24.68 8.11 29.06
C LEU A 27 24.44 6.66 28.62
N HIS A 28 23.56 5.95 29.31
CA HIS A 28 23.11 4.64 28.89
C HIS A 28 21.82 4.79 28.07
N GLN A 29 21.93 4.67 26.74
CA GLN A 29 20.80 4.67 25.80
C GLN A 29 20.18 3.29 25.59
N SER A 30 20.00 2.49 26.65
CA SER A 30 19.06 1.37 26.56
C SER A 30 17.88 1.65 27.47
N ALA A 31 16.86 2.25 26.88
CA ALA A 31 15.52 2.15 27.44
C ALA A 31 15.12 0.68 27.28
N PRO A 32 14.72 -0.03 28.35
CA PRO A 32 14.07 -1.32 28.19
C PRO A 32 12.79 -1.07 27.41
N LEU A 33 12.77 -1.49 26.14
CA LEU A 33 11.55 -1.56 25.37
C LEU A 33 10.73 -2.68 26.02
N PHE A 34 9.91 -2.34 27.02
CA PHE A 34 8.89 -3.25 27.51
C PHE A 34 8.08 -3.65 26.27
N LYS A 35 8.26 -4.89 25.82
CA LYS A 35 7.33 -5.51 24.90
C LYS A 35 5.97 -5.30 25.55
N VAL A 36 5.06 -4.68 24.82
CA VAL A 36 3.70 -4.48 25.29
C VAL A 36 3.08 -5.87 25.43
N GLU A 37 3.22 -6.47 26.62
CA GLU A 37 2.60 -7.76 26.98
C GLU A 37 1.09 -7.60 27.14
N ASP A 38 0.63 -6.37 27.36
CA ASP A 38 -0.78 -6.03 27.43
C ASP A 38 -1.46 -6.24 26.07
N ARG A 39 -2.22 -7.34 26.00
CA ARG A 39 -3.09 -7.68 24.86
C ARG A 39 -3.93 -6.50 24.39
N LYS A 40 -4.39 -5.64 25.30
CA LYS A 40 -5.19 -4.45 24.99
C LYS A 40 -4.41 -3.41 24.18
N ALA A 41 -3.16 -3.15 24.54
CA ALA A 41 -2.32 -2.18 23.84
C ALA A 41 -1.77 -2.76 22.52
N MET A 42 -1.53 -4.07 22.44
CA MET A 42 -1.27 -4.76 21.16
C MET A 42 -2.48 -4.67 20.22
N LEU A 43 -3.70 -4.96 20.69
CA LEU A 43 -4.91 -4.84 19.89
C LEU A 43 -5.17 -3.40 19.43
N ALA A 44 -4.83 -2.40 20.26
CA ALA A 44 -4.91 -0.99 19.90
C ALA A 44 -3.87 -0.56 18.84
N SER A 45 -2.76 -1.29 18.73
CA SER A 45 -1.75 -1.05 17.69
C SER A 45 -2.07 -1.70 16.35
N LEU A 46 -3.06 -2.62 16.32
CA LEU A 46 -3.47 -3.23 15.07
C LEU A 46 -4.16 -2.17 14.20
N PRO A 47 -3.86 -2.13 12.89
CA PRO A 47 -4.62 -1.28 11.99
C PRO A 47 -6.11 -1.62 12.11
N GLY A 48 -6.94 -0.57 12.08
CA GLY A 48 -8.40 -0.72 12.16
C GLY A 48 -8.92 -1.69 11.10
N LYS A 49 -10.02 -2.37 11.42
CA LYS A 49 -10.69 -3.28 10.48
C LYS A 49 -11.05 -2.50 9.22
N ASP A 50 -10.44 -2.89 8.12
CA ASP A 50 -10.70 -2.31 6.81
C ASP A 50 -12.08 -2.80 6.37
N GLU A 51 -13.06 -1.89 6.25
CA GLU A 51 -14.44 -2.18 5.85
C GLU A 51 -14.56 -2.67 4.39
N GLY A 52 -13.43 -2.90 3.73
CA GLY A 52 -13.37 -3.26 2.33
C GLY A 52 -13.83 -2.10 1.45
N THR A 53 -14.08 -2.42 0.18
CA THR A 53 -14.63 -1.45 -0.78
C THR A 53 -15.85 -2.07 -1.43
N ILE A 54 -16.90 -1.26 -1.61
CA ILE A 54 -18.13 -1.69 -2.27
C ILE A 54 -17.79 -2.19 -3.69
N GLY A 55 -18.29 -3.38 -4.04
CA GLY A 55 -18.09 -3.99 -5.35
C GLY A 55 -18.85 -3.26 -6.47
N GLU A 56 -18.40 -3.43 -7.70
CA GLU A 56 -19.04 -2.88 -8.90
C GLU A 56 -20.34 -3.63 -9.25
N ARG A 57 -21.29 -2.92 -9.87
CA ARG A 57 -22.47 -3.52 -10.51
C ARG A 57 -22.02 -4.34 -11.73
N SER A 58 -22.37 -5.62 -11.79
CA SER A 58 -22.19 -6.43 -12.99
C SER A 58 -23.06 -5.90 -14.14
N ILE A 59 -22.45 -5.69 -15.31
CA ILE A 59 -23.18 -5.36 -16.54
C ILE A 59 -23.51 -6.68 -17.25
N ASP A 60 -24.77 -6.88 -17.64
CA ASP A 60 -25.21 -8.05 -18.40
C ASP A 60 -24.85 -7.89 -19.89
N ILE A 61 -23.81 -8.60 -20.33
CA ILE A 61 -23.22 -8.49 -21.67
C ILE A 61 -24.06 -9.25 -22.71
N ASP A 62 -24.83 -10.26 -22.28
CA ASP A 62 -25.51 -11.20 -23.19
C ASP A 62 -26.55 -10.50 -24.08
N SER A 63 -27.19 -9.46 -23.54
CA SER A 63 -28.18 -8.65 -24.26
C SER A 63 -27.60 -7.78 -25.40
N MET A 64 -26.29 -7.50 -25.39
CA MET A 64 -25.60 -6.72 -26.44
C MET A 64 -25.02 -7.59 -27.56
N ILE A 65 -24.67 -8.85 -27.26
CA ILE A 65 -24.06 -9.78 -28.22
C ILE A 65 -25.06 -10.15 -29.33
N LEU A 66 -26.35 -10.31 -28.99
CA LEU A 66 -27.41 -10.69 -29.92
C LEU A 66 -27.71 -9.64 -31.01
N LYS A 67 -27.21 -8.40 -30.88
CA LYS A 67 -27.53 -7.28 -31.79
C LYS A 67 -26.46 -6.98 -32.84
N LYS A 68 -25.31 -7.67 -32.85
CA LYS A 68 -24.19 -7.38 -33.76
C LYS A 68 -23.81 -8.59 -34.61
N ASP A 69 -24.04 -8.50 -35.93
CA ASP A 69 -23.71 -9.55 -36.90
C ASP A 69 -22.18 -9.74 -37.12
N ARG A 70 -21.35 -8.78 -36.71
CA ARG A 70 -19.88 -8.86 -36.85
C ARG A 70 -19.19 -8.45 -35.55
N PHE A 71 -18.87 -9.45 -34.73
CA PHE A 71 -18.21 -9.29 -33.45
C PHE A 71 -16.68 -9.42 -33.54
N PHE A 72 -16.19 -10.28 -34.44
CA PHE A 72 -14.77 -10.57 -34.59
C PHE A 72 -14.15 -9.81 -35.78
N PRO A 73 -12.84 -9.51 -35.74
CA PRO A 73 -12.13 -8.93 -36.88
C PRO A 73 -12.07 -9.89 -38.08
N ASP A 74 -12.45 -9.41 -39.25
CA ASP A 74 -12.29 -10.06 -40.56
C ASP A 74 -11.12 -9.47 -41.36
N ALA A 75 -10.82 -10.03 -42.54
CA ALA A 75 -9.74 -9.61 -43.44
C ALA A 75 -9.80 -8.13 -43.88
N ASP A 76 -11.00 -7.54 -43.95
CA ASP A 76 -11.20 -6.13 -44.32
C ASP A 76 -11.10 -5.16 -43.13
N THR A 77 -11.00 -5.67 -41.90
CA THR A 77 -10.91 -4.85 -40.68
C THR A 77 -9.68 -3.95 -40.61
N PRO A 78 -8.46 -4.37 -41.05
CA PRO A 78 -7.25 -3.55 -40.97
C PRO A 78 -7.36 -2.17 -41.64
N THR A 79 -8.15 -2.08 -42.71
CA THR A 79 -8.38 -0.84 -43.48
C THR A 79 -9.59 -0.05 -43.00
N ALA A 80 -10.44 -0.65 -42.15
CA ALA A 80 -11.59 0.02 -41.58
C ALA A 80 -11.14 1.16 -40.65
N LEU A 81 -11.81 2.30 -40.76
CA LEU A 81 -11.51 3.50 -39.99
C LEU A 81 -12.34 3.55 -38.71
N PHE A 82 -11.67 3.78 -37.58
CA PHE A 82 -12.26 3.97 -36.26
C PHE A 82 -11.87 5.35 -35.76
N GLY A 83 -12.84 6.28 -35.67
CA GLY A 83 -12.55 7.66 -35.27
C GLY A 83 -11.57 8.40 -36.21
N GLY A 84 -11.49 7.97 -37.48
CA GLY A 84 -10.57 8.52 -38.49
C GLY A 84 -9.20 7.83 -38.55
N VAL A 85 -8.91 6.86 -37.68
CA VAL A 85 -7.66 6.10 -37.65
C VAL A 85 -7.91 4.68 -38.19
N PRO A 86 -7.08 4.15 -39.10
CA PRO A 86 -7.22 2.79 -39.60
C PRO A 86 -6.90 1.78 -38.48
N PHE A 87 -7.58 0.63 -38.49
CA PHE A 87 -7.49 -0.36 -37.40
C PHE A 87 -6.06 -0.81 -37.09
N ASN A 88 -5.22 -0.94 -38.13
CA ASN A 88 -3.82 -1.33 -38.00
C ASN A 88 -2.93 -0.28 -37.32
N GLU A 89 -3.38 0.96 -37.16
CA GLU A 89 -2.66 2.06 -36.51
C GLU A 89 -3.23 2.40 -35.12
N ILE A 90 -4.28 1.71 -34.69
CA ILE A 90 -4.89 1.92 -33.37
C ILE A 90 -3.89 1.46 -32.28
N PRO A 91 -3.68 2.28 -31.23
CA PRO A 91 -2.83 1.89 -30.10
C PRO A 91 -3.41 0.69 -29.34
N ILE A 92 -2.54 -0.14 -28.80
CA ILE A 92 -2.90 -1.41 -28.14
C ILE A 92 -2.90 -1.21 -26.63
N CYS A 93 -3.99 -1.56 -25.96
CA CYS A 93 -4.08 -1.59 -24.50
C CYS A 93 -3.92 -3.02 -23.96
N ASN A 94 -2.75 -3.31 -23.39
CA ASN A 94 -2.42 -4.59 -22.80
C ASN A 94 -2.78 -4.61 -21.30
N ILE A 95 -3.76 -5.43 -20.92
CA ILE A 95 -4.21 -5.57 -19.54
C ILE A 95 -3.74 -6.92 -19.00
N ARG A 96 -2.74 -6.89 -18.11
CA ARG A 96 -2.26 -8.07 -17.38
C ARG A 96 -2.94 -8.14 -16.02
N VAL A 97 -3.88 -9.07 -15.90
CA VAL A 97 -4.55 -9.37 -14.64
C VAL A 97 -3.83 -10.50 -13.93
N SER A 98 -3.46 -10.28 -12.66
CA SER A 98 -2.93 -11.31 -11.77
C SER A 98 -3.70 -11.29 -10.44
N PRO A 99 -3.72 -12.38 -9.67
CA PRO A 99 -4.47 -12.42 -8.41
C PRO A 99 -4.14 -11.30 -7.42
N ASN A 100 -2.91 -10.78 -7.49
CA ASN A 100 -2.39 -9.80 -6.53
C ASN A 100 -2.21 -8.39 -7.11
N ASN A 101 -2.46 -8.19 -8.41
CA ASN A 101 -2.25 -6.92 -9.09
C ASN A 101 -2.84 -6.90 -10.49
N THR A 102 -3.25 -5.72 -10.95
CA THR A 102 -3.55 -5.47 -12.37
C THR A 102 -2.57 -4.43 -12.91
N ILE A 103 -1.99 -4.72 -14.07
CA ILE A 103 -1.06 -3.84 -14.76
C ILE A 103 -1.63 -3.55 -16.15
N ILE A 104 -1.73 -2.28 -16.49
CA ILE A 104 -2.26 -1.80 -17.77
C ILE A 104 -1.13 -1.09 -18.50
N THR A 105 -0.86 -1.52 -19.73
CA THR A 105 0.19 -0.97 -20.58
C THR A 105 -0.41 -0.50 -21.89
N ILE A 106 -0.21 0.77 -22.23
CA ILE A 106 -0.58 1.33 -23.53
C ILE A 106 0.63 1.27 -24.44
N CYS A 107 0.48 0.62 -25.58
CA CYS A 107 1.48 0.48 -26.62
C CYS A 107 1.05 1.21 -27.89
N ASP A 108 2.03 1.63 -28.68
CA ASP A 108 1.81 2.00 -30.07
C ASP A 108 1.36 0.78 -30.90
N ALA A 109 0.86 0.99 -32.11
CA ALA A 109 0.42 -0.05 -33.04
C ALA A 109 1.51 -1.10 -33.33
N LYS A 110 2.79 -0.69 -33.25
CA LYS A 110 3.96 -1.59 -33.40
C LYS A 110 4.30 -2.38 -32.15
N GLY A 111 3.55 -2.22 -31.06
CA GLY A 111 3.77 -2.90 -29.78
C GLY A 111 4.77 -2.21 -28.84
N ALA A 112 5.34 -1.06 -29.22
CA ALA A 112 6.25 -0.31 -28.36
C ALA A 112 5.49 0.32 -27.17
N PRO A 113 5.88 0.06 -25.91
CA PRO A 113 5.17 0.58 -24.74
C PRO A 113 5.38 2.09 -24.58
N GLN A 114 4.28 2.82 -24.45
CA GLN A 114 4.27 4.27 -24.21
C GLN A 114 3.99 4.58 -22.73
N PHE A 115 3.01 3.89 -22.14
CA PHE A 115 2.60 4.13 -20.75
C PHE A 115 2.35 2.83 -20.02
N ILE A 116 2.79 2.76 -18.76
CA ILE A 116 2.56 1.61 -17.88
C ILE A 116 2.06 2.14 -16.56
N ARG A 117 0.90 1.65 -16.12
CA ARG A 117 0.36 1.91 -14.78
C ARG A 117 -0.08 0.60 -14.15
N SER A 118 0.01 0.53 -12.84
CA SER A 118 -0.46 -0.62 -12.08
C SER A 118 -1.18 -0.14 -10.84
N CYS A 119 -2.00 -1.00 -10.25
CA CYS A 119 -2.68 -0.69 -8.99
C CYS A 119 -1.70 -0.23 -7.90
N GLY A 120 -0.46 -0.75 -7.90
CA GLY A 120 0.58 -0.31 -6.98
C GLY A 120 1.06 1.14 -7.21
N ILE A 121 1.12 1.58 -8.47
CA ILE A 121 1.51 2.95 -8.84
C ILE A 121 0.42 3.95 -8.43
N GLU A 122 -0.85 3.54 -8.46
CA GLU A 122 -1.98 4.35 -7.98
C GLU A 122 -2.08 4.40 -6.44
N GLY A 123 -1.15 3.77 -5.72
CA GLY A 123 -1.07 3.85 -4.26
C GLY A 123 -1.76 2.72 -3.50
N PHE A 124 -2.34 1.73 -4.18
CA PHE A 124 -2.87 0.54 -3.52
C PHE A 124 -1.71 -0.33 -3.01
N LYS A 125 -1.80 -0.73 -1.73
CA LYS A 125 -0.77 -1.54 -1.07
C LYS A 125 -1.28 -2.94 -0.77
N ASN A 126 -0.35 -3.91 -0.80
CA ASN A 126 -0.59 -5.30 -0.38
C ASN A 126 -1.81 -5.92 -1.09
N THR A 127 -2.72 -6.50 -0.31
CA THR A 127 -3.95 -7.17 -0.76
C THR A 127 -4.91 -6.24 -1.50
N ARG A 128 -4.84 -4.92 -1.27
CA ARG A 128 -5.73 -3.95 -1.94
C ARG A 128 -5.42 -3.80 -3.43
N LYS A 129 -4.23 -4.20 -3.89
CA LYS A 129 -3.84 -4.15 -5.31
C LYS A 129 -4.62 -5.11 -6.20
N GLY A 130 -5.05 -6.25 -5.64
CA GLY A 130 -5.80 -7.30 -6.36
C GLY A 130 -7.32 -7.05 -6.37
N THR A 131 -7.77 -5.83 -6.10
CA THR A 131 -9.21 -5.51 -6.04
C THR A 131 -9.68 -4.87 -7.34
N ASN A 132 -10.96 -5.07 -7.68
CA ASN A 132 -11.58 -4.45 -8.86
C ASN A 132 -11.51 -2.92 -8.80
N ILE A 133 -11.68 -2.34 -7.61
CA ILE A 133 -11.60 -0.89 -7.38
C ILE A 133 -10.21 -0.35 -7.72
N ALA A 134 -9.15 -1.07 -7.35
CA ALA A 134 -7.79 -0.66 -7.68
C ALA A 134 -7.52 -0.70 -9.20
N ALA A 135 -8.05 -1.73 -9.88
CA ALA A 135 -7.94 -1.84 -11.33
C ALA A 135 -8.70 -0.71 -12.05
N GLN A 136 -9.92 -0.41 -11.62
CA GLN A 136 -10.71 0.71 -12.18
C GLN A 136 -10.05 2.06 -11.95
N ALA A 137 -9.56 2.33 -10.74
CA ALA A 137 -8.83 3.56 -10.45
C ALA A 137 -7.60 3.72 -11.37
N THR A 138 -6.90 2.62 -11.64
CA THR A 138 -5.78 2.58 -12.60
C THR A 138 -6.25 2.84 -14.03
N ALA A 139 -7.38 2.29 -14.45
CA ALA A 139 -7.92 2.55 -15.79
C ALA A 139 -8.36 4.02 -15.96
N ILE A 140 -9.02 4.59 -14.96
CA ILE A 140 -9.45 6.00 -14.96
C ILE A 140 -8.25 6.93 -14.95
N SER A 141 -7.20 6.61 -14.18
CA SER A 141 -5.98 7.43 -14.14
C SER A 141 -5.32 7.50 -15.52
N ILE A 142 -5.24 6.36 -16.23
CA ILE A 142 -4.69 6.31 -17.60
C ILE A 142 -5.54 7.14 -18.56
N CYS A 143 -6.87 7.04 -18.48
CA CYS A 143 -7.79 7.74 -19.38
C CYS A 143 -7.81 9.26 -19.13
N THR A 144 -7.61 9.68 -17.88
CA THR A 144 -7.63 11.10 -17.50
C THR A 144 -6.34 11.82 -17.89
N VAL A 145 -5.21 11.10 -17.96
CA VAL A 145 -3.98 11.67 -18.51
C VAL A 145 -4.23 11.92 -19.99
N ARG A 146 -4.49 13.19 -20.31
CA ARG A 146 -4.84 13.65 -21.65
C ARG A 146 -3.66 13.34 -22.57
N PHE A 147 -3.80 12.28 -23.35
CA PHE A 147 -2.98 12.07 -24.53
C PHE A 147 -3.74 12.68 -25.70
N PHE A 148 -3.08 13.64 -26.35
CA PHE A 148 -3.57 14.58 -27.37
C PHE A 148 -4.25 15.85 -26.84
#